data_AF-A0A7Y3DT90-F1
#
_entry.id   AF-A0A7Y3DT90-F1
#
_cell.length_a   1.000
_cell.length_b   1.000
_cell.length_c   1.000
_cell.angle_alpha   90.00
_cell.angle_beta   90.00
_cell.angle_gamma   90.00
#
_symmetry.space_group_name_H-M   'P 1'
#
loop_
_entity.id
_entity.type
_entity.pdbx_description
1 polymer ?
#
loop_
_entity_poly.entity_id
_entity_poly.type
_entity_poly.pdbx_seq_one_letter_code
_entity_poly.pdbx_strand_id
1 'polypeptide(L)'
;MAHSAKEQYGWNQDMQVALHAKLREDLKKSMLSKDVEVRDTMRLIMAEFPKLTVPITLQSGKKTTRLKKPEEITDDDIVGIIKGLVKSEQTVLEVTGKETSEYMQILRNYLPKMVGREEIIAWIQDHIDFSQYKNKMQAIGPVMKHFGKLADGKQVNQILKEWK
;
A
#
# COMPACT_ATOMS: atom_id res chain seq x y z
N MET A 1 23.95 -20.77 9.05
CA MET A 1 24.05 -19.31 8.88
C MET A 1 22.89 -18.90 7.99
N ALA A 2 21.74 -18.57 8.57
CA ALA A 2 20.54 -18.22 7.81
C ALA A 2 20.74 -16.83 7.20
N HIS A 3 21.12 -16.76 5.93
CA HIS A 3 20.93 -15.53 5.15
C HIS A 3 19.43 -15.25 5.19
N SER A 4 19.05 -14.17 5.86
CA SER A 4 17.66 -13.77 5.94
C SER A 4 17.15 -13.55 4.52
N ALA A 5 16.08 -14.23 4.12
CA ALA A 5 15.41 -14.04 2.82
C ALA A 5 15.00 -12.57 2.53
N LYS A 6 15.19 -11.68 3.51
CA LYS A 6 14.89 -10.24 3.50
C LYS A 6 15.67 -9.41 2.48
N GLU A 7 16.85 -9.82 2.02
CA GLU A 7 17.63 -9.00 1.08
C GLU A 7 17.41 -9.35 -0.39
N GLN A 8 16.70 -10.44 -0.69
CA GLN A 8 16.65 -10.97 -2.06
C GLN A 8 15.47 -10.42 -2.91
N TYR A 9 14.45 -9.89 -2.24
CA TYR A 9 13.14 -9.52 -2.81
C TYR A 9 12.68 -8.15 -2.29
N GLY A 10 11.93 -7.42 -3.11
CA GLY A 10 11.35 -6.14 -2.72
C GLY A 10 11.52 -5.05 -3.76
N TRP A 11 10.93 -3.90 -3.48
CA TRP A 11 10.93 -2.76 -4.38
C TRP A 11 10.88 -1.45 -3.59
N ASN A 12 11.58 -0.43 -4.06
CA ASN A 12 11.41 0.95 -3.62
C ASN A 12 11.46 1.90 -4.82
N GLN A 13 11.00 3.14 -4.63
CA GLN A 13 10.90 4.15 -5.68
C GLN A 13 12.25 4.62 -6.25
N ASP A 14 13.34 4.40 -5.51
CA ASP A 14 14.70 4.76 -5.93
C ASP A 14 15.31 3.70 -6.85
N MET A 15 14.72 2.50 -6.88
CA MET A 15 15.08 1.49 -7.87
C MET A 15 14.58 1.98 -9.23
N GLN A 16 15.48 2.14 -10.20
CA GLN A 16 15.17 2.57 -11.59
C GLN A 16 14.40 1.49 -12.40
N VAL A 17 13.56 0.70 -11.74
CA VAL A 17 12.74 -0.38 -12.29
C VAL A 17 11.29 -0.16 -11.86
N ALA A 18 10.36 -0.25 -12.80
CA ALA A 18 8.94 -0.18 -12.48
C ALA A 18 8.51 -1.34 -11.57
N LEU A 19 7.62 -1.08 -10.61
CA LEU A 19 7.14 -2.08 -9.66
C LEU A 19 6.54 -3.29 -10.36
N HIS A 20 5.77 -3.08 -11.43
CA HIS A 20 5.21 -4.18 -12.22
C HIS A 20 6.29 -5.10 -12.82
N ALA A 21 7.39 -4.53 -13.29
CA ALA A 21 8.50 -5.30 -13.85
C ALA A 21 9.23 -6.07 -12.73
N LYS A 22 9.43 -5.42 -11.58
CA LYS A 22 10.07 -6.02 -10.42
C LYS A 22 9.29 -7.21 -9.85
N LEU A 23 7.96 -7.10 -9.71
CA LEU A 23 7.11 -8.23 -9.29
C LEU A 23 7.22 -9.44 -10.23
N ARG A 24 7.33 -9.21 -11.55
CA ARG A 24 7.51 -10.28 -12.53
C ARG A 24 8.89 -10.92 -12.45
N GLU A 25 9.93 -10.13 -12.22
CA GLU A 25 11.30 -10.62 -12.00
C GLU A 25 11.37 -11.48 -10.73
N ASP A 26 10.83 -10.97 -9.61
CA ASP A 26 10.86 -11.65 -8.32
C ASP A 26 9.95 -12.88 -8.27
N LEU A 27 8.85 -12.90 -9.05
CA LEU A 27 8.07 -14.12 -9.26
C LEU A 27 8.89 -15.20 -9.96
N LYS A 28 9.62 -14.88 -11.04
CA LYS A 28 10.48 -15.86 -11.72
C LYS A 28 11.56 -16.37 -10.79
N LYS A 29 12.21 -15.47 -10.06
CA LYS A 29 13.26 -15.79 -9.10
C LYS A 29 12.77 -16.69 -7.96
N SER A 30 11.63 -16.36 -7.34
CA SER A 30 11.03 -17.18 -6.28
C SER A 30 10.59 -18.56 -6.76
N MET A 31 10.14 -18.70 -8.02
CA MET A 31 9.87 -20.01 -8.61
C MET A 31 11.13 -20.87 -8.77
N LEU A 32 12.26 -20.28 -9.17
CA LEU A 32 13.54 -20.97 -9.33
C LEU A 32 14.16 -21.36 -7.98
N SER A 33 14.13 -20.43 -7.02
CA SER A 33 14.62 -20.63 -5.67
C SER A 33 13.70 -21.50 -4.80
N LYS A 34 12.47 -21.79 -5.27
CA LYS A 34 11.40 -22.49 -4.54
C LYS A 34 10.94 -21.76 -3.27
N ASP A 35 10.98 -20.43 -3.28
CA ASP A 35 10.48 -19.58 -2.20
C ASP A 35 8.95 -19.48 -2.30
N VAL A 36 8.27 -20.46 -1.72
CA VAL A 36 6.81 -20.67 -1.86
C VAL A 36 6.01 -19.45 -1.42
N GLU A 37 6.32 -18.89 -0.25
CA GLU A 37 5.58 -17.75 0.31
C GLU A 37 5.71 -16.50 -0.57
N VAL A 38 6.91 -16.21 -1.07
CA VAL A 38 7.15 -15.09 -1.99
C VAL A 38 6.41 -15.30 -3.30
N ARG A 39 6.53 -16.50 -3.88
CA ARG A 39 5.86 -16.86 -5.14
C ARG A 39 4.36 -16.69 -5.04
N ASP A 40 3.75 -17.20 -3.97
CA ASP A 40 2.30 -17.17 -3.80
C ASP A 40 1.81 -15.75 -3.48
N THR A 41 2.60 -14.97 -2.72
CA THR A 41 2.35 -13.54 -2.53
C THR A 41 2.37 -12.77 -3.86
N MET A 42 3.39 -12.97 -4.70
CA MET A 42 3.47 -12.31 -6.02
C MET A 42 2.27 -12.65 -6.91
N ARG A 43 1.87 -13.93 -6.93
CA ARG A 43 0.70 -14.38 -7.71
C ARG A 43 -0.58 -13.75 -7.20
N LEU A 44 -0.75 -13.64 -5.89
CA LEU A 44 -1.92 -13.01 -5.29
C LEU A 44 -2.01 -11.52 -5.64
N ILE A 45 -0.90 -10.78 -5.59
CA ILE A 45 -0.85 -9.38 -6.04
C ILE A 45 -1.27 -9.28 -7.52
N MET A 46 -0.69 -10.10 -8.39
CA MET A 46 -0.98 -10.06 -9.83
C MET A 46 -2.41 -10.52 -10.16
N ALA A 47 -3.01 -11.39 -9.35
CA ALA A 47 -4.40 -11.84 -9.51
C ALA A 47 -5.43 -10.73 -9.29
N GLU A 48 -5.06 -9.63 -8.62
CA GLU A 48 -5.93 -8.48 -8.41
C GLU A 48 -5.96 -7.52 -9.61
N PHE A 49 -4.99 -7.60 -10.53
CA PHE A 49 -4.88 -6.70 -11.70
C PHE A 49 -6.13 -6.66 -12.58
N PRO A 50 -6.79 -7.79 -12.89
CA PRO A 50 -8.00 -7.78 -13.73
C PRO A 50 -9.20 -7.04 -13.12
N LYS A 51 -9.15 -6.65 -11.84
CA LYS A 51 -10.21 -5.88 -11.17
C LYS A 51 -10.00 -4.36 -11.28
N LEU A 52 -8.83 -3.92 -11.74
CA LEU A 52 -8.54 -2.50 -11.88
C LEU A 52 -9.37 -1.88 -12.99
N THR A 53 -9.89 -0.67 -12.75
CA THR A 53 -10.77 0.02 -13.69
C THR A 53 -10.32 1.45 -13.97
N VAL A 54 -10.80 1.98 -15.10
CA VAL A 54 -10.73 3.40 -15.44
C VAL A 54 -12.12 3.98 -15.67
N PRO A 55 -12.36 5.22 -15.25
CA PRO A 55 -13.62 5.91 -15.52
C PRO A 55 -13.73 6.23 -17.02
N ILE A 56 -14.93 6.07 -17.57
CA ILE A 56 -15.27 6.47 -18.93
C ILE A 56 -16.60 7.22 -18.93
N THR A 57 -16.81 8.04 -19.96
CA THR A 57 -18.09 8.72 -20.20
C THR A 57 -18.65 8.22 -21.52
N LEU A 58 -19.85 7.65 -21.48
CA LEU A 58 -20.55 7.17 -22.67
C LEU A 58 -21.05 8.36 -23.51
N GLN A 59 -21.39 8.12 -24.77
CA GLN A 59 -21.96 9.16 -25.65
C GLN A 59 -23.26 9.77 -25.08
N SER A 60 -23.99 9.03 -24.24
CA SER A 60 -25.17 9.52 -23.52
C SER A 60 -24.85 10.44 -22.33
N GLY A 61 -23.57 10.76 -22.07
CA GLY A 61 -23.12 11.52 -20.91
C GLY A 61 -23.05 10.72 -19.60
N LYS A 62 -23.50 9.45 -19.59
CA LYS A 62 -23.44 8.58 -18.42
C LYS A 62 -21.99 8.21 -18.08
N LYS A 63 -21.58 8.45 -16.84
CA LYS A 63 -20.29 7.97 -16.29
C LYS A 63 -20.39 6.50 -15.93
N THR A 64 -19.42 5.71 -16.36
CA THR A 64 -19.27 4.29 -15.99
C THR A 64 -17.77 3.96 -15.92
N THR A 65 -17.42 2.69 -15.73
CA THR A 65 -16.03 2.23 -15.72
C THR A 65 -15.81 1.11 -16.73
N ARG A 66 -14.55 0.90 -17.12
CA ARG A 66 -14.08 -0.29 -17.84
C ARG A 66 -12.83 -0.83 -17.16
N LEU A 67 -12.48 -2.08 -17.44
CA LEU A 67 -11.22 -2.66 -16.97
C LEU A 67 -10.01 -1.93 -17.57
N LYS A 68 -8.93 -1.83 -16.78
CA LYS A 68 -7.61 -1.41 -17.24
C LYS A 68 -7.01 -2.49 -18.13
N LYS A 69 -6.38 -2.07 -19.22
CA LYS A 69 -5.49 -2.94 -20.01
C LYS A 69 -4.16 -3.12 -19.26
N PRO A 70 -3.39 -4.19 -19.51
CA PRO A 70 -2.11 -4.43 -18.86
C PRO A 70 -1.13 -3.24 -18.96
N GLU A 71 -1.17 -2.50 -20.06
CA GLU A 71 -0.31 -1.35 -20.33
C GLU A 71 -0.74 -0.09 -19.55
N GLU A 72 -1.97 -0.06 -19.02
CA GLU A 72 -2.54 1.04 -18.23
C GLU A 72 -2.33 0.85 -16.72
N ILE A 73 -1.75 -0.27 -16.30
CA ILE A 73 -1.48 -0.58 -14.89
C ILE A 73 -0.23 0.19 -14.46
N THR A 74 -0.42 1.14 -13.54
CA THR A 74 0.64 1.98 -13.00
C THR A 74 1.18 1.41 -11.70
N ASP A 75 2.41 1.80 -11.31
CA ASP A 75 2.98 1.44 -10.01
C ASP A 75 2.07 1.89 -8.86
N ASP A 76 1.39 3.01 -9.05
CA ASP A 76 0.40 3.56 -8.12
C ASP A 76 -0.82 2.65 -7.90
N ASP A 77 -1.28 1.97 -8.95
CA ASP A 77 -2.36 0.98 -8.86
C ASP A 77 -1.90 -0.24 -8.06
N ILE A 78 -0.68 -0.71 -8.34
CA ILE A 78 -0.10 -1.88 -7.70
C ILE A 78 0.15 -1.62 -6.21
N VAL A 79 0.70 -0.44 -5.87
CA VAL A 79 0.84 0.01 -4.48
C VAL A 79 -0.52 0.06 -3.78
N GLY A 80 -1.58 0.48 -4.49
CA GLY A 80 -2.96 0.45 -3.99
C GLY A 80 -3.45 -0.96 -3.66
N ILE A 81 -3.21 -1.92 -4.56
CA ILE A 81 -3.52 -3.34 -4.37
C ILE A 81 -2.79 -3.90 -3.14
N ILE A 82 -1.47 -3.72 -3.08
CA ILE A 82 -0.64 -4.23 -1.99
C ILE A 82 -1.13 -3.66 -0.64
N LYS A 83 -1.50 -2.38 -0.58
CA LYS A 83 -2.10 -1.77 0.62
C LYS A 83 -3.44 -2.39 1.01
N GLY A 84 -4.31 -2.66 0.03
CA GLY A 84 -5.55 -3.38 0.25
C GLY A 84 -5.32 -4.76 0.87
N LEU A 85 -4.35 -5.50 0.33
CA LEU A 85 -3.95 -6.81 0.84
C LEU A 85 -3.35 -6.73 2.25
N VAL A 86 -2.47 -5.76 2.53
CA VAL A 86 -1.92 -5.52 3.89
C VAL A 86 -3.05 -5.25 4.88
N LYS A 87 -4.05 -4.44 4.50
CA LYS A 87 -5.20 -4.13 5.35
C LYS A 87 -6.07 -5.35 5.61
N SER A 88 -6.28 -6.19 4.59
CA SER A 88 -7.01 -7.46 4.74
C SER A 88 -6.29 -8.39 5.69
N GLU A 89 -4.98 -8.57 5.51
CA GLU A 89 -4.16 -9.43 6.37
C GLU A 89 -4.12 -8.92 7.81
N GLN A 90 -3.98 -7.60 8.02
CA GLN A 90 -4.06 -6.99 9.35
C GLN A 90 -5.37 -7.34 10.07
N THR A 91 -6.48 -7.38 9.34
CA THR A 91 -7.80 -7.75 9.90
C THR A 91 -7.82 -9.23 10.31
N VAL A 92 -7.24 -10.12 9.51
CA VAL A 92 -7.11 -11.55 9.83
C VAL A 92 -6.22 -11.75 11.06
N LEU A 93 -5.11 -11.03 11.13
CA LEU A 93 -4.17 -11.07 12.26
C LEU A 93 -4.81 -10.59 13.57
N GLU A 94 -5.57 -9.49 13.53
CA GLU A 94 -6.37 -8.98 14.66
C GLU A 94 -7.35 -10.05 15.17
N VAL A 95 -8.07 -10.74 14.27
CA VAL A 95 -9.03 -11.80 14.63
C VAL A 95 -8.34 -13.05 15.19
N THR A 96 -7.17 -13.39 14.65
CA THR A 96 -6.42 -14.59 15.05
C THR A 96 -5.47 -14.34 16.24
N GLY A 97 -5.42 -13.11 16.75
CA GLY A 97 -4.55 -12.73 17.87
C GLY A 97 -3.05 -12.77 17.52
N LYS A 98 -2.71 -12.62 16.24
CA LYS A 98 -1.31 -12.57 15.77
C LYS A 98 -0.91 -11.14 15.45
N GLU A 99 0.36 -10.81 15.63
CA GLU A 99 0.87 -9.46 15.35
C GLU A 99 1.40 -9.30 13.92
N THR A 100 1.93 -10.38 13.34
CA THR A 100 2.56 -10.38 12.01
C THR A 100 2.45 -11.74 11.33
N SER A 101 2.60 -11.74 10.01
CA SER A 101 2.76 -12.93 9.18
C SER A 101 3.86 -12.70 8.15
N GLU A 102 4.44 -13.80 7.66
CA GLU A 102 5.42 -13.74 6.57
C GLU A 102 4.83 -13.07 5.32
N TYR A 103 3.60 -13.41 4.97
CA TYR A 103 2.83 -12.76 3.92
C TYR A 103 2.75 -11.23 4.09
N MET A 104 2.40 -10.74 5.30
CA MET A 104 2.38 -9.30 5.57
C MET A 104 3.77 -8.66 5.39
N GLN A 105 4.83 -9.33 5.84
CA GLN A 105 6.20 -8.82 5.71
C GLN A 105 6.61 -8.73 4.24
N ILE A 106 6.31 -9.75 3.44
CA ILE A 106 6.58 -9.77 2.00
C ILE A 106 5.85 -8.61 1.33
N LEU A 107 4.55 -8.41 1.58
CA LEU A 107 3.80 -7.29 0.99
C LEU A 107 4.44 -5.93 1.30
N ARG A 108 4.88 -5.71 2.55
CA ARG A 108 5.48 -4.44 2.99
C ARG A 108 6.80 -4.14 2.29
N ASN A 109 7.56 -5.17 1.88
CA ASN A 109 8.82 -4.99 1.14
C ASN A 109 8.63 -4.44 -0.28
N TYR A 110 7.40 -4.36 -0.79
CA TYR A 110 7.07 -3.78 -2.11
C TYR A 110 6.27 -2.48 -2.00
N LEU A 111 6.13 -1.93 -0.79
CA LEU A 111 5.58 -0.61 -0.60
C LEU A 111 6.70 0.43 -0.55
N PRO A 112 6.47 1.65 -1.05
CA PRO A 112 7.40 2.75 -0.81
C PRO A 112 7.57 2.97 0.70
N LYS A 113 8.69 3.58 1.08
CA LYS A 113 8.96 3.91 2.48
C LYS A 113 7.78 4.70 3.04
N MET A 114 7.06 4.06 3.96
CA MET A 114 5.89 4.67 4.59
C MET A 114 6.36 5.77 5.52
N VAL A 115 5.60 6.85 5.57
CA VAL A 115 5.87 8.00 6.43
C VAL A 115 5.74 7.53 7.88
N GLY A 116 6.75 7.85 8.68
CA GLY A 116 6.80 7.47 10.08
C GLY A 116 5.77 8.22 10.93
N ARG A 117 5.49 7.69 12.13
CA ARG A 117 4.57 8.35 13.09
C ARG A 117 5.04 9.76 13.43
N GLU A 118 6.32 9.92 13.70
CA GLU A 118 6.94 11.19 14.11
C GLU A 118 6.87 12.24 13.01
N GLU A 119 7.09 11.84 11.76
CA GLU A 119 7.01 12.71 10.60
C GLU A 119 5.57 13.20 10.35
N ILE A 120 4.58 12.31 10.54
CA ILE A 120 3.16 12.70 10.51
C ILE A 120 2.86 13.72 11.63
N ILE A 121 3.37 13.49 12.85
CA ILE A 121 3.18 14.40 13.98
C ILE A 121 3.80 15.77 13.69
N ALA A 122 5.06 15.82 13.24
CA ALA A 122 5.75 17.06 12.93
C ALA A 122 4.98 17.87 11.86
N TRP A 123 4.54 17.20 10.79
CA TRP A 123 3.77 17.88 9.75
C TRP A 123 2.44 18.43 10.27
N ILE A 124 1.71 17.67 11.10
CA ILE A 124 0.45 18.13 11.70
C ILE A 124 0.69 19.37 12.57
N GLN A 125 1.75 19.39 13.39
CA GLN A 125 2.08 20.53 14.25
C GLN A 125 2.34 21.81 13.44
N ASP A 126 3.02 21.68 12.30
CA ASP A 126 3.40 22.83 11.47
C ASP A 126 2.27 23.33 10.56
N HIS A 127 1.34 22.46 10.15
CA HIS A 127 0.39 22.75 9.06
C HIS A 127 -1.08 22.72 9.46
N ILE A 128 -1.44 22.15 10.62
CA ILE A 128 -2.84 22.00 11.04
C ILE A 128 -3.13 22.89 12.23
N ASP A 129 -3.93 23.92 11.98
CA ASP A 129 -4.55 24.72 13.04
C ASP A 129 -5.84 24.05 13.53
N PHE A 130 -5.75 23.37 14.67
CA PHE A 130 -6.89 22.66 15.25
C PHE A 130 -8.02 23.58 15.72
N SER A 131 -7.79 24.88 15.90
CA SER A 131 -8.83 25.84 16.31
C SER A 131 -9.94 25.99 15.26
N GLN A 132 -9.64 25.68 14.00
CA GLN A 132 -10.58 25.76 12.88
C GLN A 132 -11.51 24.54 12.78
N TYR A 133 -11.26 23.50 13.58
CA TYR A 133 -11.99 22.25 13.53
C TYR A 133 -12.85 22.05 14.77
N LYS A 134 -14.07 21.55 14.58
CA LYS A 134 -14.94 21.15 15.70
C LYS A 134 -14.43 19.88 16.39
N ASN A 135 -13.65 19.08 15.67
CA ASN A 135 -13.04 17.85 16.16
C ASN A 135 -11.70 17.64 15.43
N LYS A 136 -10.65 17.29 16.16
CA LYS A 136 -9.30 16.99 15.62
C LYS A 136 -9.30 15.92 14.53
N MET A 137 -10.26 14.99 14.58
CA MET A 137 -10.48 13.97 13.55
C MET A 137 -10.78 14.53 12.16
N GLN A 138 -11.24 15.79 12.06
CA GLN A 138 -11.47 16.46 10.78
C GLN A 138 -10.16 16.75 10.02
N ALA A 139 -9.01 16.73 10.72
CA ALA A 139 -7.70 16.87 10.11
C ALA A 139 -7.21 15.63 9.35
N ILE A 140 -7.90 14.48 9.43
CA ILE A 140 -7.54 13.28 8.65
C ILE A 140 -7.47 13.60 7.16
N GLY A 141 -8.44 14.33 6.63
CA GLY A 141 -8.51 14.67 5.21
C GLY A 141 -7.27 15.44 4.73
N PRO A 142 -6.95 16.60 5.34
CA PRO A 142 -5.73 17.35 5.04
C PRO A 142 -4.44 16.53 5.16
N VAL A 143 -4.27 15.75 6.23
CA VAL A 143 -3.07 14.92 6.46
C VAL A 143 -2.94 13.86 5.36
N MET A 144 -4.03 13.14 5.08
CA MET A 144 -4.06 12.14 4.00
C MET A 144 -3.94 12.77 2.62
N LYS A 145 -4.31 14.05 2.43
CA LYS A 145 -4.09 14.77 1.17
C LYS A 145 -2.61 15.08 0.95
N HIS A 146 -1.87 15.40 2.01
CA HIS A 146 -0.43 15.66 1.94
C HIS A 146 0.37 14.38 1.74
N PHE A 147 0.20 13.40 2.63
CA PHE A 147 0.96 12.16 2.57
C PHE A 147 0.41 11.16 1.55
N GLY A 148 -0.85 11.33 1.13
CA GLY A 148 -1.48 10.50 0.12
C GLY A 148 -1.45 9.03 0.50
N LYS A 149 -0.85 8.25 -0.40
CA LYS A 149 -0.68 6.81 -0.21
C LYS A 149 0.46 6.49 0.77
N LEU A 150 1.37 7.40 1.09
CA LEU A 150 2.56 7.09 1.90
C LEU A 150 2.27 7.00 3.41
N ALA A 151 1.08 7.41 3.86
CA ALA A 151 0.65 7.27 5.25
C ALA A 151 -0.41 6.17 5.42
N ASP A 152 -0.43 5.53 6.59
CA ASP A 152 -1.50 4.62 7.00
C ASP A 152 -2.63 5.42 7.69
N GLY A 153 -3.85 5.35 7.13
CA GLY A 153 -5.01 6.03 7.69
C GLY A 153 -5.39 5.57 9.11
N LYS A 154 -5.15 4.31 9.50
CA LYS A 154 -5.34 3.85 10.88
C LYS A 154 -4.34 4.56 11.81
N GLN A 155 -3.09 4.70 11.38
CA GLN A 155 -2.05 5.39 12.13
C GLN A 155 -2.35 6.88 12.28
N VAL A 156 -2.73 7.56 11.20
CA VAL A 156 -3.14 8.98 11.23
C VAL A 156 -4.33 9.18 12.17
N ASN A 157 -5.33 8.31 12.11
CA ASN A 157 -6.48 8.33 13.00
C ASN A 157 -6.06 8.18 14.47
N GLN A 158 -5.18 7.22 14.78
CA GLN A 158 -4.68 7.02 16.13
C GLN A 158 -3.91 8.24 16.66
N ILE A 159 -3.04 8.82 15.83
CA ILE A 159 -2.30 10.06 16.15
C ILE A 159 -3.28 11.19 16.51
N LEU A 160 -4.32 11.40 15.70
CA LEU A 160 -5.30 12.47 15.91
C LEU A 160 -6.20 12.24 17.13
N LYS A 161 -6.53 10.98 17.45
CA LYS A 161 -7.25 10.61 18.69
C LYS A 161 -6.44 10.89 19.94
N GLU A 162 -5.14 10.61 19.91
CA GLU A 162 -4.21 10.83 21.02
C GLU A 162 -3.70 12.27 21.08
N TRP A 163 -4.10 13.12 20.13
CA TRP A 163 -3.62 14.48 19.99
C TRP A 163 -4.12 15.35 21.15
N LYS A 164 -3.20 15.90 21.94
CA LYS A 164 -3.49 16.80 23.06
C LYS A 164 -3.77 18.21 22.59
#